data_AF-F2R4B3-F1
#
_entry.id   AF-F2R4B3-F1
#
_cell.length_a   1.000
_cell.length_b   1.000
_cell.length_c   1.000
_cell.angle_alpha   90.00
_cell.angle_beta   90.00
_cell.angle_gamma   90.00
#
_symmetry.space_group_name_H-M   'P 1'
#
loop_
_entity.id
_entity.type
_entity.pdbx_description
1 polymer ?
#
loop_
_entity_poly.entity_id
_entity_poly.type
_entity_poly.pdbx_seq_one_letter_code
_entity_poly.pdbx_strand_id
1 'polypeptide(L)'
;MAASLRVLIHGGGIGGLALATALARRGHTVEIAEIRDELDALGVGIIQPTNALHVMRELGVLDACLDAGFEWEILTIADPAGNTLARIPQPRMGDVPAANGIPRPALAKVLGDAAVAAGAKVRFGVTVTELDDDGTGVTVTLSDGATDRWDLVVGFDGIGSPLRTRLYGDRYVPEYTGFANWRVTLPRHPYVQGVVMATAGKEAKALLTPITDELMYLGSVFAEAEDFRPDPEQAHEQLAQRLAAFSGPVAEALSAVTDPTAVVYSRISQVTVEEPWHVGRVALAGDAAHASTPHLAQGAAMAVEDALVLAESLDSAPTVPAALEAWELRRRPRAMWVQALSRAVLKQEMGAPTTPDEDALLKVGIPGAAHALAKPY
;
A
#
# COMPACT_ATOMS: atom_id res chain seq x y z
N MET A 1 0.55 -1.48 33.41
CA MET A 1 0.33 -0.75 32.15
C MET A 1 1.66 -0.12 31.77
N ALA A 2 2.10 -0.27 30.52
CA ALA A 2 3.27 0.47 30.02
C ALA A 2 3.03 1.98 30.20
N ALA A 3 4.10 2.76 30.36
CA ALA A 3 3.98 4.20 30.45
C ALA A 3 3.43 4.78 29.13
N SER A 4 2.57 5.80 29.20
CA SER A 4 2.09 6.49 28.00
C SER A 4 3.27 7.17 27.29
N LEU A 5 3.57 6.74 26.07
CA LEU A 5 4.56 7.34 25.18
C LEU A 5 3.97 8.53 24.40
N ARG A 6 4.82 9.50 24.07
CA ARG A 6 4.59 10.50 23.01
C ARG A 6 5.22 10.00 21.71
N VAL A 7 4.42 9.83 20.66
CA VAL A 7 4.88 9.32 19.36
C VAL A 7 4.59 10.33 18.26
N LEU A 8 5.61 10.65 17.47
CA LEU A 8 5.47 11.41 16.23
C LEU A 8 5.44 10.44 15.04
N ILE A 9 4.42 10.54 14.20
CA ILE A 9 4.33 9.81 12.95
C ILE A 9 4.58 10.79 11.81
N HIS A 10 5.62 10.54 11.02
CA HIS A 10 5.93 11.33 9.84
C HIS A 10 5.23 10.72 8.62
N GLY A 11 4.14 11.35 8.16
CA GLY A 11 3.29 10.90 7.06
C GLY A 11 1.91 10.40 7.50
N GLY A 12 0.85 11.02 6.96
CA GLY A 12 -0.56 10.72 7.17
C GLY A 12 -1.17 9.79 6.10
N GLY A 13 -0.36 8.88 5.54
CA GLY A 13 -0.86 7.84 4.64
C GLY A 13 -1.57 6.69 5.36
N ILE A 14 -1.97 5.66 4.62
CA ILE A 14 -2.72 4.48 5.14
C ILE A 14 -2.04 3.88 6.38
N GLY A 15 -0.73 3.61 6.32
CA GLY A 15 0.02 3.03 7.44
C GLY A 15 0.16 3.99 8.62
N GLY A 16 0.41 5.28 8.38
CA GLY A 16 0.55 6.29 9.42
C GLY A 16 -0.76 6.52 10.20
N LEU A 17 -1.89 6.60 9.50
CA LEU A 17 -3.21 6.70 10.12
C LEU A 17 -3.60 5.42 10.89
N ALA A 18 -3.24 4.25 10.37
CA ALA A 18 -3.43 2.98 11.06
C ALA A 18 -2.63 2.93 12.37
N LEU A 19 -1.34 3.34 12.34
CA LEU A 19 -0.50 3.37 13.54
C LEU A 19 -1.05 4.39 14.54
N ALA A 20 -1.46 5.57 14.07
CA ALA A 20 -2.02 6.59 14.92
C ALA A 20 -3.27 6.10 15.67
N THR A 21 -4.19 5.46 14.94
CA THR A 21 -5.38 4.83 15.52
C THR A 21 -4.99 3.77 16.54
N ALA A 22 -4.06 2.88 16.20
CA ALA A 22 -3.63 1.77 17.06
C ALA A 22 -3.03 2.28 18.38
N LEU A 23 -2.13 3.26 18.31
CA LEU A 23 -1.41 3.81 19.47
C LEU A 23 -2.32 4.69 20.34
N ALA A 24 -3.14 5.55 19.73
CA ALA A 24 -4.02 6.44 20.49
C ALA A 24 -5.09 5.65 21.27
N ARG A 25 -5.65 4.58 20.68
CA ARG A 25 -6.56 3.65 21.39
C ARG A 25 -5.91 2.94 22.58
N ARG A 26 -4.57 2.81 22.59
CA ARG A 26 -3.78 2.23 23.68
C ARG A 26 -3.37 3.26 24.73
N GLY A 27 -3.82 4.51 24.59
CA GLY A 27 -3.58 5.58 25.55
C GLY A 27 -2.27 6.32 25.36
N HIS A 28 -1.58 6.15 24.22
CA HIS A 28 -0.42 6.96 23.86
C HIS A 28 -0.83 8.33 23.34
N THR A 29 0.05 9.31 23.50
CA THR A 29 -0.11 10.63 22.88
C THR A 29 0.49 10.61 21.48
N VAL A 30 -0.33 10.81 20.45
CA VAL A 30 0.10 10.65 19.06
C VAL A 30 -0.13 11.92 18.27
N GLU A 31 0.91 12.32 17.54
CA GLU A 31 0.86 13.42 16.58
C GLU A 31 1.34 12.92 15.21
N ILE A 32 0.66 13.34 14.16
CA ILE A 32 1.01 13.06 12.76
C ILE A 32 1.48 14.38 12.13
N ALA A 33 2.67 14.38 11.55
CA ALA A 33 3.13 15.43 10.66
C ALA A 33 2.87 15.00 9.21
N GLU A 34 1.91 15.64 8.56
CA GLU A 34 1.55 15.41 7.15
C GLU A 34 1.94 16.64 6.32
N ILE A 35 2.67 16.41 5.23
CA ILE A 35 3.18 17.49 4.38
C ILE A 35 2.08 18.16 3.56
N ARG A 36 1.00 17.43 3.23
CA ARG A 36 -0.15 18.00 2.53
C ARG A 36 -1.04 18.81 3.45
N ASP A 37 -1.82 19.70 2.88
CA ASP A 37 -2.71 20.59 3.62
C ASP A 37 -3.98 19.88 4.12
N GLU A 38 -4.27 18.70 3.60
CA GLU A 38 -5.39 17.84 4.01
C GLU A 38 -5.07 16.36 3.76
N LEU A 39 -5.89 15.46 4.32
CA LEU A 39 -5.86 14.03 3.99
C LEU A 39 -6.47 13.81 2.60
N ASP A 40 -5.76 14.25 1.57
CA ASP A 40 -6.16 13.99 0.20
C ASP A 40 -5.68 12.59 -0.22
N ALA A 41 -6.55 11.82 -0.85
CA ALA A 41 -6.21 10.55 -1.46
C ALA A 41 -6.68 10.53 -2.91
N LEU A 42 -6.11 11.44 -3.72
CA LEU A 42 -6.20 11.38 -5.17
C LEU A 42 -5.82 9.99 -5.68
N GLY A 43 -6.62 9.48 -6.61
CA GLY A 43 -6.34 8.25 -7.34
C GLY A 43 -7.53 7.30 -7.42
N VAL A 44 -7.28 6.17 -8.07
CA VAL A 44 -8.25 5.08 -8.20
C VAL A 44 -8.39 4.30 -6.89
N GLY A 45 -9.36 3.38 -6.81
CA GLY A 45 -9.51 2.53 -5.64
C GLY A 45 -8.34 1.58 -5.37
N ILE A 46 -8.42 0.88 -4.23
CA ILE A 46 -7.38 -0.01 -3.73
C ILE A 46 -7.99 -1.32 -3.23
N ILE A 47 -7.25 -2.41 -3.37
CA ILE A 47 -7.63 -3.72 -2.82
C ILE A 47 -7.13 -3.82 -1.38
N GLN A 48 -8.02 -4.27 -0.49
CA GLN A 48 -7.73 -4.66 0.89
C GLN A 48 -7.82 -6.19 0.98
N PRO A 49 -6.68 -6.91 0.92
CA PRO A 49 -6.66 -8.35 1.12
C PRO A 49 -7.00 -8.72 2.58
N THR A 50 -7.36 -9.98 2.83
CA THR A 50 -7.85 -10.44 4.15
C THR A 50 -6.94 -10.07 5.33
N ASN A 51 -5.62 -10.05 5.16
CA ASN A 51 -4.66 -9.64 6.19
C ASN A 51 -4.74 -8.14 6.52
N ALA A 52 -4.99 -7.28 5.51
CA ALA A 52 -5.27 -5.87 5.75
C ALA A 52 -6.62 -5.69 6.47
N LEU A 53 -7.66 -6.42 6.04
CA LEU A 53 -8.98 -6.39 6.67
C LEU A 53 -8.95 -6.89 8.13
N HIS A 54 -8.07 -7.85 8.43
CA HIS A 54 -7.81 -8.27 9.80
C HIS A 54 -7.26 -7.12 10.63
N VAL A 55 -6.30 -6.34 10.12
CA VAL A 55 -5.86 -5.11 10.80
C VAL A 55 -7.02 -4.13 10.96
N MET A 56 -7.84 -3.90 9.93
CA MET A 56 -9.00 -3.00 10.03
C MET A 56 -9.97 -3.43 11.14
N ARG A 57 -10.14 -4.74 11.36
CA ARG A 57 -10.93 -5.28 12.48
C ARG A 57 -10.31 -4.91 13.83
N GLU A 58 -9.01 -5.12 14.00
CA GLU A 58 -8.29 -4.77 15.24
C GLU A 58 -8.31 -3.27 15.54
N LEU A 59 -8.33 -2.44 14.49
CA LEU A 59 -8.50 -0.98 14.62
C LEU A 59 -9.96 -0.57 14.87
N GLY A 60 -10.92 -1.48 14.71
CA GLY A 60 -12.36 -1.24 14.88
C GLY A 60 -13.02 -0.50 13.72
N VAL A 61 -12.46 -0.62 12.51
CA VAL A 61 -12.92 0.09 11.29
C VAL A 61 -13.27 -0.84 10.13
N LEU A 62 -13.31 -2.16 10.37
CA LEU A 62 -13.64 -3.16 9.34
C LEU A 62 -14.99 -2.86 8.69
N ASP A 63 -16.06 -2.75 9.49
CA ASP A 63 -17.41 -2.55 8.97
C ASP A 63 -17.50 -1.27 8.12
N ALA A 64 -16.90 -0.18 8.57
CA ALA A 64 -16.84 1.07 7.81
C ALA A 64 -16.07 0.93 6.47
N CYS A 65 -15.06 0.05 6.39
CA CYS A 65 -14.37 -0.24 5.13
C CYS A 65 -15.23 -1.10 4.19
N LEU A 66 -15.99 -2.05 4.72
CA LEU A 66 -16.89 -2.91 3.93
C LEU A 66 -18.08 -2.10 3.41
N ASP A 67 -18.69 -1.27 4.25
CA ASP A 67 -19.81 -0.39 3.90
C ASP A 67 -19.44 0.63 2.81
N ALA A 68 -18.19 1.11 2.82
CA ALA A 68 -17.69 2.05 1.82
C ALA A 68 -17.06 1.37 0.59
N GLY A 69 -17.05 0.03 0.56
CA GLY A 69 -16.33 -0.77 -0.41
C GLY A 69 -17.21 -1.73 -1.21
N PHE A 70 -16.56 -2.75 -1.76
CA PHE A 70 -17.20 -3.91 -2.37
C PHE A 70 -16.44 -5.17 -1.96
N GLU A 71 -17.10 -6.00 -1.13
CA GLU A 71 -16.56 -7.30 -0.71
C GLU A 71 -16.56 -8.30 -1.87
N TRP A 72 -15.49 -9.09 -2.01
CA TRP A 72 -15.43 -10.16 -2.99
C TRP A 72 -14.53 -11.32 -2.55
N GLU A 73 -14.78 -12.50 -3.12
CA GLU A 73 -14.09 -13.73 -2.72
C GLU A 73 -13.37 -14.45 -3.86
N ILE A 74 -13.65 -14.09 -5.11
CA ILE A 74 -13.15 -14.80 -6.28
C ILE A 74 -12.31 -13.87 -7.14
N LEU A 75 -11.08 -14.29 -7.42
CA LEU A 75 -10.29 -13.79 -8.55
C LEU A 75 -10.68 -14.59 -9.79
N THR A 76 -11.17 -13.92 -10.82
CA THR A 76 -11.49 -14.53 -12.11
C THR A 76 -10.35 -14.30 -13.08
N ILE A 77 -9.80 -15.38 -13.64
CA ILE A 77 -8.85 -15.33 -14.75
C ILE A 77 -9.63 -15.46 -16.04
N ALA A 78 -9.43 -14.54 -16.98
CA ALA A 78 -10.12 -14.52 -18.25
C ALA A 78 -9.16 -14.43 -19.45
N ASP A 79 -9.63 -14.88 -20.60
CA ASP A 79 -8.95 -14.62 -21.88
C ASP A 79 -9.20 -13.18 -22.37
N PRO A 80 -8.58 -12.74 -23.47
CA PRO A 80 -8.77 -11.39 -23.99
C PRO A 80 -10.21 -11.06 -24.42
N ALA A 81 -11.05 -12.05 -24.68
CA ALA A 81 -12.47 -11.84 -25.03
C ALA A 81 -13.39 -11.80 -23.79
N GLY A 82 -12.84 -12.01 -22.60
CA GLY A 82 -13.58 -12.06 -21.35
C GLY A 82 -14.12 -13.44 -20.99
N ASN A 83 -13.80 -14.49 -21.74
CA ASN A 83 -14.21 -15.85 -21.37
C ASN A 83 -13.45 -16.26 -20.10
N THR A 84 -14.18 -16.75 -19.09
CA THR A 84 -13.58 -17.25 -17.86
C THR A 84 -12.73 -18.49 -18.12
N LEU A 85 -11.44 -18.42 -17.81
CA LEU A 85 -10.50 -19.54 -17.85
C LEU A 85 -10.39 -20.22 -16.48
N ALA A 86 -10.43 -19.44 -15.40
CA ALA A 86 -10.38 -19.98 -14.03
C ALA A 86 -11.08 -19.05 -13.04
N ARG A 87 -11.58 -19.64 -11.95
CA ARG A 87 -12.08 -18.92 -10.77
C ARG A 87 -11.29 -19.39 -9.57
N ILE A 88 -10.60 -18.46 -8.92
CA ILE A 88 -9.65 -18.74 -7.85
C ILE A 88 -10.22 -18.16 -6.56
N PRO A 89 -10.71 -19.00 -5.64
CA PRO A 89 -11.11 -18.56 -4.31
C PRO A 89 -9.95 -17.88 -3.59
N GLN A 90 -10.23 -16.72 -3.00
CA GLN A 90 -9.30 -16.00 -2.16
C GLN A 90 -9.43 -16.48 -0.71
N PRO A 91 -8.31 -16.60 0.02
CA PRO A 91 -8.31 -17.10 1.39
C PRO A 91 -8.86 -16.05 2.36
N ARG A 92 -9.42 -16.53 3.46
CA ARG A 92 -9.87 -15.73 4.61
C ARG A 92 -8.93 -15.92 5.79
N MET A 93 -8.73 -14.88 6.60
CA MET A 93 -8.03 -14.95 7.88
C MET A 93 -9.05 -14.97 9.03
N GLY A 94 -9.38 -16.18 9.51
CA GLY A 94 -10.44 -16.36 10.49
C GLY A 94 -11.82 -16.07 9.90
N ASP A 95 -12.57 -15.18 10.55
CA ASP A 95 -13.90 -14.74 10.15
C ASP A 95 -13.91 -13.50 9.24
N VAL A 96 -12.75 -12.90 9.00
CA VAL A 96 -12.60 -11.70 8.15
C VAL A 96 -12.83 -12.06 6.68
N PRO A 97 -13.50 -11.19 5.89
CA PRO A 97 -13.66 -11.39 4.46
C PRO A 97 -12.35 -11.63 3.71
N ALA A 98 -12.44 -12.25 2.54
CA ALA A 98 -11.28 -12.63 1.75
C ALA A 98 -10.60 -11.40 1.11
N ALA A 99 -11.40 -10.48 0.59
CA ALA A 99 -10.93 -9.21 0.08
C ALA A 99 -12.05 -8.17 0.00
N ASN A 100 -11.65 -6.90 -0.04
CA ASN A 100 -12.52 -5.75 -0.32
C ASN A 100 -11.84 -4.85 -1.35
N GLY A 101 -12.59 -4.27 -2.27
CA GLY A 101 -12.15 -3.09 -3.01
C GLY A 101 -12.77 -1.84 -2.40
N ILE A 102 -12.02 -0.74 -2.32
CA ILE A 102 -12.53 0.51 -1.74
C ILE A 102 -11.96 1.73 -2.50
N PRO A 103 -12.71 2.82 -2.70
CA PRO A 103 -12.14 4.07 -3.19
C PRO A 103 -11.08 4.59 -2.22
N ARG A 104 -9.93 5.03 -2.72
CA ARG A 104 -8.87 5.61 -1.89
C ARG A 104 -9.33 6.79 -1.01
N PRO A 105 -10.13 7.75 -1.52
CA PRO A 105 -10.69 8.81 -0.68
C PRO A 105 -11.54 8.27 0.48
N ALA A 106 -12.34 7.23 0.24
CA ALA A 106 -13.17 6.62 1.27
C ALA A 106 -12.32 5.95 2.36
N LEU A 107 -11.28 5.19 1.97
CA LEU A 107 -10.35 4.58 2.93
C LEU A 107 -9.60 5.64 3.75
N ALA A 108 -9.10 6.70 3.11
CA ALA A 108 -8.40 7.79 3.79
C ALA A 108 -9.32 8.48 4.81
N LYS A 109 -10.60 8.70 4.45
CA LYS A 109 -11.60 9.22 5.37
C LYS A 109 -11.85 8.28 6.56
N VAL A 110 -12.10 7.00 6.32
CA VAL A 110 -12.34 6.01 7.39
C VAL A 110 -11.17 5.98 8.39
N LEU A 111 -9.94 5.91 7.89
CA LEU A 111 -8.75 5.87 8.74
C LEU A 111 -8.46 7.21 9.42
N GLY A 112 -8.69 8.33 8.73
CA GLY A 112 -8.55 9.68 9.27
C GLY A 112 -9.51 9.94 10.43
N ASP A 113 -10.80 9.64 10.22
CA ASP A 113 -11.84 9.75 11.23
C ASP A 113 -11.52 8.87 12.45
N ALA A 114 -11.06 7.63 12.23
CA ALA A 114 -10.69 6.71 13.30
C ALA A 114 -9.50 7.19 14.12
N ALA A 115 -8.46 7.74 13.48
CA ALA A 115 -7.31 8.28 14.17
C ALA A 115 -7.69 9.48 15.06
N VAL A 116 -8.49 10.41 14.52
CA VAL A 116 -8.98 11.58 15.28
C VAL A 116 -9.90 11.15 16.42
N ALA A 117 -10.84 10.23 16.17
CA ALA A 117 -11.74 9.70 17.19
C ALA A 117 -11.00 8.96 18.32
N ALA A 118 -9.87 8.33 18.00
CA ALA A 118 -8.98 7.70 18.99
C ALA A 118 -8.15 8.72 19.79
N GLY A 119 -8.09 9.98 19.38
CA GLY A 119 -7.38 11.06 20.06
C GLY A 119 -6.03 11.46 19.45
N ALA A 120 -5.68 10.91 18.27
CA ALA A 120 -4.49 11.37 17.55
C ALA A 120 -4.72 12.78 16.97
N LYS A 121 -3.65 13.58 16.93
CA LYS A 121 -3.68 14.91 16.31
C LYS A 121 -2.96 14.87 14.97
N VAL A 122 -3.54 15.49 13.94
CA VAL A 122 -2.90 15.64 12.64
C VAL A 122 -2.52 17.09 12.45
N ARG A 123 -1.24 17.33 12.15
CA ARG A 123 -0.68 18.62 11.77
C ARG A 123 -0.37 18.56 10.28
N PHE A 124 -1.15 19.30 9.51
CA PHE A 124 -1.01 19.41 8.05
C PHE A 124 -0.01 20.49 7.65
N GLY A 125 0.45 20.45 6.41
CA GLY A 125 1.36 21.43 5.82
C GLY A 125 2.77 21.41 6.45
N VAL A 126 3.15 20.34 7.16
CA VAL A 126 4.43 20.26 7.87
C VAL A 126 5.19 18.98 7.58
N THR A 127 6.51 19.10 7.59
CA THR A 127 7.45 17.97 7.45
C THR A 127 8.59 18.11 8.45
N VAL A 128 9.28 17.01 8.76
CA VAL A 128 10.42 17.04 9.69
C VAL A 128 11.66 17.59 9.00
N THR A 129 12.19 18.70 9.51
CA THR A 129 13.41 19.36 8.98
C THR A 129 14.67 19.02 9.75
N GLU A 130 14.57 18.77 11.06
CA GLU A 130 15.70 18.35 11.91
C GLU A 130 15.26 17.28 12.90
N LEU A 131 16.19 16.39 13.26
CA LEU A 131 15.96 15.31 14.21
C LEU A 131 17.24 15.04 14.99
N ASP A 132 17.14 15.02 16.32
CA ASP A 132 18.23 14.71 17.25
C ASP A 132 17.78 13.69 18.30
N ASP A 133 18.34 12.48 18.25
CA ASP A 133 18.07 11.39 19.19
C ASP A 133 19.21 11.25 20.21
N ASP A 134 18.91 11.48 21.48
CA ASP A 134 19.88 11.38 22.58
C ASP A 134 19.84 10.01 23.31
N GLY A 135 19.07 9.06 22.78
CA GLY A 135 18.86 7.72 23.34
C GLY A 135 17.75 7.64 24.38
N THR A 136 17.29 8.77 24.93
CA THR A 136 16.15 8.82 25.87
C THR A 136 14.89 9.41 25.24
N GLY A 137 15.05 10.23 24.20
CA GLY A 137 13.97 10.77 23.37
C GLY A 137 14.53 11.45 22.13
N VAL A 138 13.63 11.89 21.27
CA VAL A 138 13.96 12.51 19.99
C VAL A 138 13.43 13.93 19.97
N THR A 139 14.32 14.90 19.83
CA THR A 139 13.96 16.31 19.57
C THR A 139 13.74 16.47 18.07
N VAL A 140 12.60 17.02 17.68
CA VAL A 140 12.24 17.18 16.26
C VAL A 140 11.87 18.61 15.97
N THR A 141 12.44 19.18 14.91
CA THR A 141 12.05 20.47 14.35
C THR A 141 11.22 20.22 13.09
N LEU A 142 10.07 20.91 13.00
CA LEU A 142 9.18 20.88 11.85
C LEU A 142 9.43 22.07 10.93
N SER A 143 8.94 21.97 9.69
CA SER A 143 9.10 23.00 8.65
C SER A 143 8.45 24.35 8.96
N ASP A 144 7.52 24.42 9.92
CA ASP A 144 6.95 25.67 10.42
C ASP A 144 7.75 26.29 11.59
N GLY A 145 8.90 25.70 11.92
CA GLY A 145 9.80 26.16 12.97
C GLY A 145 9.43 25.69 14.37
N ALA A 146 8.35 24.92 14.55
CA ALA A 146 8.03 24.33 15.84
C ALA A 146 9.01 23.20 16.17
N THR A 147 9.47 23.18 17.43
CA THR A 147 10.35 22.14 17.97
C THR A 147 9.73 21.58 19.24
N ASP A 148 9.72 20.26 19.37
CA ASP A 148 9.27 19.54 20.57
C ASP A 148 10.02 18.20 20.69
N ARG A 149 9.70 17.41 21.70
CA ARG A 149 10.37 16.15 22.05
C ARG A 149 9.39 14.99 22.16
N TRP A 150 9.72 13.89 21.50
CA TRP A 150 8.94 12.64 21.48
C TRP A 150 9.76 11.46 22.00
N ASP A 151 9.09 10.41 22.46
CA ASP A 151 9.74 9.17 22.90
C ASP A 151 10.11 8.27 21.71
N LEU A 152 9.42 8.45 20.57
CA LEU A 152 9.57 7.69 19.34
C LEU A 152 9.14 8.53 18.12
N VAL A 153 9.88 8.40 17.02
CA VAL A 153 9.51 8.92 15.69
C VAL A 153 9.37 7.76 14.70
N VAL A 154 8.27 7.68 13.96
CA VAL A 154 8.02 6.62 12.98
C VAL A 154 7.73 7.22 11.61
N GLY A 155 8.56 6.86 10.63
CA GLY A 155 8.39 7.23 9.23
C GLY A 155 7.40 6.34 8.50
N PHE A 156 6.25 6.92 8.16
CA PHE A 156 5.30 6.44 7.15
C PHE A 156 5.25 7.44 5.98
N ASP A 157 6.40 8.03 5.66
CA ASP A 157 6.58 9.15 4.71
C ASP A 157 6.83 8.69 3.26
N GLY A 158 6.45 7.44 2.97
CA GLY A 158 6.31 6.93 1.61
C GLY A 158 7.62 6.59 0.91
N ILE A 159 7.50 6.23 -0.37
CA ILE A 159 8.65 5.79 -1.18
C ILE A 159 9.75 6.85 -1.27
N GLY A 160 9.41 8.15 -1.19
CA GLY A 160 10.36 9.27 -1.19
C GLY A 160 10.91 9.65 0.18
N SER A 161 10.81 8.75 1.18
CA SER A 161 11.07 9.00 2.60
C SER A 161 12.33 9.85 2.87
N PRO A 162 12.18 11.11 3.31
CA PRO A 162 13.31 11.90 3.79
C PRO A 162 13.88 11.34 5.09
N LEU A 163 13.10 10.64 5.92
CA LEU A 163 13.65 9.95 7.10
C LEU A 163 14.60 8.83 6.70
N ARG A 164 14.26 8.05 5.66
CA ARG A 164 15.19 7.04 5.13
C ARG A 164 16.49 7.67 4.66
N THR A 165 16.42 8.77 3.91
CA THR A 165 17.62 9.51 3.48
C THR A 165 18.41 10.05 4.67
N ARG A 166 17.76 10.53 5.74
CA ARG A 166 18.48 10.96 6.95
C ARG A 166 19.23 9.81 7.63
N LEU A 167 18.62 8.63 7.72
CA LEU A 167 19.24 7.48 8.40
C LEU A 167 20.36 6.82 7.59
N TYR A 168 20.21 6.74 6.26
CA TYR A 168 21.10 5.93 5.41
C TYR A 168 21.73 6.69 4.23
N GLY A 169 21.52 8.00 4.12
CA GLY A 169 21.96 8.80 2.98
C GLY A 169 21.30 8.37 1.68
N ASP A 170 22.01 8.51 0.57
CA ASP A 170 21.52 8.18 -0.77
C ASP A 170 21.63 6.68 -1.11
N ARG A 171 21.82 5.81 -0.11
CA ARG A 171 21.94 4.36 -0.35
C ARG A 171 20.65 3.74 -0.87
N TYR A 172 19.50 4.29 -0.48
CA TYR A 172 18.17 3.77 -0.82
C TYR A 172 17.32 4.81 -1.54
N VAL A 173 17.74 5.15 -2.75
CA VAL A 173 16.95 5.97 -3.66
C VAL A 173 15.93 5.08 -4.39
N PRO A 174 14.68 5.52 -4.58
CA PRO A 174 13.70 4.79 -5.38
C PRO A 174 14.18 4.48 -6.79
N GLU A 175 14.18 3.20 -7.12
CA GLU A 175 14.56 2.72 -8.45
C GLU A 175 13.30 2.53 -9.29
N TYR A 176 13.26 3.16 -10.45
CA TYR A 176 12.21 2.91 -11.43
C TYR A 176 12.33 1.50 -11.98
N THR A 177 11.23 0.78 -12.04
CA THR A 177 11.27 -0.64 -12.41
C THR A 177 11.20 -0.88 -13.91
N GLY A 178 11.08 0.18 -14.74
CA GLY A 178 10.81 0.06 -16.17
C GLY A 178 9.32 -0.06 -16.51
N PHE A 179 8.43 0.05 -15.53
CA PHE A 179 6.99 -0.16 -15.71
C PHE A 179 6.17 0.98 -15.14
N ALA A 180 4.99 1.20 -15.72
CA ALA A 180 4.01 2.13 -15.19
C ALA A 180 2.63 1.50 -15.10
N ASN A 181 1.87 1.96 -14.12
CA ASN A 181 0.43 1.70 -14.03
C ASN A 181 -0.33 2.75 -14.84
N TRP A 182 -1.33 2.27 -15.56
CA TRP A 182 -2.39 3.06 -16.16
C TRP A 182 -3.71 2.63 -15.56
N ARG A 183 -4.45 3.57 -14.97
CA ARG A 183 -5.67 3.27 -14.22
C ARG A 183 -6.77 4.28 -14.50
N VAL A 184 -8.01 3.84 -14.48
CA VAL A 184 -9.18 4.70 -14.63
C VAL A 184 -10.34 4.16 -13.80
N THR A 185 -11.07 5.04 -13.13
CA THR A 185 -12.28 4.70 -12.37
C THR A 185 -13.49 4.83 -13.29
N LEU A 186 -14.37 3.83 -13.28
CA LEU A 186 -15.51 3.71 -14.20
C LEU A 186 -16.73 3.13 -13.48
N PRO A 187 -17.94 3.27 -14.03
CA PRO A 187 -19.10 2.51 -13.57
C PRO A 187 -18.79 1.00 -13.57
N ARG A 188 -19.23 0.30 -12.51
CA ARG A 188 -18.98 -1.13 -12.36
C ARG A 188 -19.76 -1.91 -13.41
N HIS A 189 -19.03 -2.69 -14.19
CA HIS A 189 -19.63 -3.61 -15.14
C HIS A 189 -20.28 -4.79 -14.37
N PRO A 190 -21.52 -5.23 -14.68
CA PRO A 190 -22.22 -6.28 -13.92
C PRO A 190 -21.49 -7.64 -13.84
N TYR A 191 -20.68 -7.98 -14.83
CA TYR A 191 -19.78 -9.15 -14.82
C TYR A 191 -18.74 -9.12 -13.68
N VAL A 192 -18.40 -7.94 -13.18
CA VAL A 192 -17.36 -7.72 -12.18
C VAL A 192 -17.95 -7.88 -10.78
N GLN A 193 -17.94 -9.11 -10.29
CA GLN A 193 -18.38 -9.53 -8.94
C GLN A 193 -17.19 -9.82 -7.99
N GLY A 194 -15.99 -9.49 -8.45
CA GLY A 194 -14.69 -9.69 -7.84
C GLY A 194 -13.64 -9.24 -8.85
N VAL A 195 -12.35 -9.37 -8.52
CA VAL A 195 -11.30 -8.99 -9.48
C VAL A 195 -11.37 -9.89 -10.72
N VAL A 196 -11.40 -9.29 -11.89
CA VAL A 196 -11.22 -9.99 -13.18
C VAL A 196 -9.85 -9.61 -13.74
N MET A 197 -8.97 -10.60 -13.91
CA MET A 197 -7.68 -10.46 -14.54
C MET A 197 -7.72 -11.12 -15.92
N ALA A 198 -7.63 -10.29 -16.97
CA ALA A 198 -7.56 -10.74 -18.35
C ALA A 198 -6.14 -10.54 -18.89
N THR A 199 -5.60 -11.54 -19.61
CA THR A 199 -4.25 -11.48 -20.19
C THR A 199 -4.25 -11.75 -21.68
N ALA A 200 -3.55 -10.91 -22.44
CA ALA A 200 -3.28 -11.06 -23.87
C ALA A 200 -1.79 -11.39 -24.06
N GLY A 201 -1.45 -12.68 -23.89
CA GLY A 201 -0.06 -13.13 -23.89
C GLY A 201 0.76 -12.43 -22.79
N LYS A 202 1.97 -12.00 -23.13
CA LYS A 202 2.83 -11.17 -22.26
C LYS A 202 2.71 -9.67 -22.54
N GLU A 203 1.97 -9.28 -23.58
CA GLU A 203 1.97 -7.91 -24.09
C GLU A 203 1.05 -7.00 -23.29
N ALA A 204 -0.09 -7.53 -22.82
CA ALA A 204 -1.04 -6.73 -22.05
C ALA A 204 -1.79 -7.56 -21.00
N LYS A 205 -2.05 -6.94 -19.85
CA LYS A 205 -2.82 -7.49 -18.74
C LYS A 205 -3.78 -6.42 -18.20
N ALA A 206 -5.08 -6.70 -18.23
CA ALA A 206 -6.11 -5.81 -17.70
C ALA A 206 -6.70 -6.36 -16.41
N LEU A 207 -6.85 -5.50 -15.42
CA LEU A 207 -7.54 -5.77 -14.15
C LEU A 207 -8.80 -4.93 -14.08
N LEU A 208 -9.97 -5.57 -13.98
CA LEU A 208 -11.21 -4.92 -13.55
C LEU A 208 -11.43 -5.23 -12.08
N THR A 209 -11.46 -4.21 -11.24
CA THR A 209 -11.56 -4.35 -9.78
C THR A 209 -12.77 -3.59 -9.26
N PRO A 210 -13.79 -4.26 -8.70
CA PRO A 210 -14.92 -3.56 -8.10
C PRO A 210 -14.46 -2.83 -6.83
N ILE A 211 -14.97 -1.62 -6.60
CA ILE A 211 -14.61 -0.81 -5.43
C ILE A 211 -15.82 -0.26 -4.69
N THR A 212 -16.99 -0.17 -5.33
CA THR A 212 -18.30 -0.01 -4.69
C THR A 212 -19.32 -0.81 -5.50
N ASP A 213 -20.59 -0.81 -5.08
CA ASP A 213 -21.67 -1.37 -5.90
C ASP A 213 -21.82 -0.69 -7.26
N GLU A 214 -21.42 0.58 -7.38
CA GLU A 214 -21.54 1.40 -8.58
C GLU A 214 -20.24 1.58 -9.34
N LEU A 215 -19.08 1.43 -8.67
CA LEU A 215 -17.77 1.78 -9.24
C LEU A 215 -16.81 0.60 -9.28
N MET A 216 -15.97 0.60 -10.32
CA MET A 216 -14.80 -0.23 -10.44
C MET A 216 -13.62 0.62 -10.93
N TYR A 217 -12.40 0.07 -10.90
CA TYR A 217 -11.32 0.59 -11.72
C TYR A 217 -10.84 -0.44 -12.74
N LEU A 218 -10.47 0.05 -13.91
CA LEU A 218 -9.63 -0.65 -14.88
C LEU A 218 -8.18 -0.27 -14.57
N GLY A 219 -7.31 -1.27 -14.40
CA GLY A 219 -5.88 -1.07 -14.20
C GLY A 219 -5.06 -1.96 -15.12
N SER A 220 -3.96 -1.43 -15.64
CA SER A 220 -2.98 -2.19 -16.41
C SER A 220 -1.57 -1.74 -16.07
N VAL A 221 -0.63 -2.67 -16.19
CA VAL A 221 0.82 -2.45 -16.02
C VAL A 221 1.47 -2.66 -17.37
N PHE A 222 2.24 -1.68 -17.82
CA PHE A 222 2.98 -1.74 -19.08
C PHE A 222 4.45 -1.40 -18.86
N ALA A 223 5.31 -1.98 -19.69
CA ALA A 223 6.69 -1.53 -19.80
C ALA A 223 6.68 -0.13 -20.44
N GLU A 224 7.33 0.83 -19.81
CA GLU A 224 7.40 2.21 -20.26
C GLU A 224 8.82 2.75 -20.05
N ALA A 225 9.33 3.50 -21.02
CA ALA A 225 10.63 4.15 -20.88
C ALA A 225 10.63 5.11 -19.68
N GLU A 226 11.80 5.33 -19.09
CA GLU A 226 11.95 6.18 -17.90
C GLU A 226 11.48 7.63 -18.14
N ASP A 227 11.79 8.18 -19.31
CA ASP A 227 11.43 9.53 -19.74
C ASP A 227 10.00 9.61 -20.31
N PHE A 228 9.35 8.48 -20.58
CA PHE A 228 7.99 8.47 -21.12
C PHE A 228 6.99 9.10 -20.15
N ARG A 229 6.17 10.00 -20.68
CA ARG A 229 4.97 10.53 -20.04
C ARG A 229 3.82 10.46 -21.05
N PRO A 230 2.59 10.11 -20.61
CA PRO A 230 1.44 10.17 -21.50
C PRO A 230 1.20 11.60 -21.96
N ASP A 231 0.63 11.72 -23.16
CA ASP A 231 0.13 13.01 -23.62
C ASP A 231 -1.11 13.37 -22.79
N PRO A 232 -1.11 14.50 -22.05
CA PRO A 232 -2.24 14.91 -21.23
C PRO A 232 -3.55 15.10 -21.99
N GLU A 233 -3.51 15.31 -23.31
CA GLU A 233 -4.71 15.47 -24.15
C GLU A 233 -5.16 14.13 -24.76
N GLN A 234 -4.27 13.13 -24.84
CA GLN A 234 -4.53 11.85 -25.53
C GLN A 234 -4.36 10.63 -24.63
N ALA A 235 -4.24 10.79 -23.32
CA ALA A 235 -3.99 9.68 -22.40
C ALA A 235 -5.03 8.56 -22.50
N HIS A 236 -6.31 8.89 -22.73
CA HIS A 236 -7.38 7.91 -22.94
C HIS A 236 -7.21 7.10 -24.24
N GLU A 237 -6.84 7.74 -25.35
CA GLU A 237 -6.53 7.07 -26.62
C GLU A 237 -5.30 6.19 -26.50
N GLN A 238 -4.26 6.68 -25.82
CA GLN A 238 -3.02 5.94 -25.55
C GLN A 238 -3.26 4.71 -24.69
N LEU A 239 -4.19 4.77 -23.72
CA LEU A 239 -4.64 3.62 -22.93
C LEU A 239 -5.43 2.63 -23.79
N ALA A 240 -6.39 3.13 -24.60
CA ALA A 240 -7.19 2.29 -25.49
C ALA A 240 -6.30 1.54 -26.50
N GLN A 241 -5.29 2.18 -27.06
CA GLN A 241 -4.34 1.56 -27.98
C GLN A 241 -3.55 0.42 -27.31
N ARG A 242 -3.07 0.62 -26.08
CA ARG A 242 -2.34 -0.41 -25.32
C ARG A 242 -3.20 -1.63 -24.98
N LEU A 243 -4.51 -1.45 -24.88
CA LEU A 243 -5.47 -2.50 -24.56
C LEU A 243 -6.30 -2.98 -25.77
N ALA A 244 -5.87 -2.65 -27.00
CA ALA A 244 -6.58 -2.99 -28.23
C ALA A 244 -6.72 -4.50 -28.50
N ALA A 245 -5.89 -5.33 -27.84
CA ALA A 245 -5.98 -6.79 -27.92
C ALA A 245 -7.19 -7.38 -27.17
N PHE A 246 -7.83 -6.60 -26.29
CA PHE A 246 -8.99 -7.05 -25.52
C PHE A 246 -10.31 -6.78 -26.26
N SER A 247 -11.26 -7.68 -26.07
CA SER A 247 -12.66 -7.56 -26.42
C SER A 247 -13.54 -7.90 -25.21
N GLY A 248 -14.86 -7.77 -25.31
CA GLY A 248 -15.76 -8.01 -24.18
C GLY A 248 -15.61 -6.98 -23.05
N PRO A 249 -15.68 -7.37 -21.76
CA PRO A 249 -15.82 -6.43 -20.64
C PRO A 249 -14.74 -5.36 -20.53
N VAL A 250 -13.49 -5.67 -20.90
CA VAL A 250 -12.39 -4.68 -20.88
C VAL A 250 -12.57 -3.64 -21.98
N ALA A 251 -12.93 -4.05 -23.20
CA ALA A 251 -13.20 -3.15 -24.31
C ALA A 251 -14.46 -2.31 -24.07
N GLU A 252 -15.50 -2.91 -23.49
CA GLU A 252 -16.72 -2.22 -23.08
C GLU A 252 -16.41 -1.12 -22.04
N ALA A 253 -15.61 -1.43 -21.02
CA ALA A 253 -15.16 -0.43 -20.04
C ALA A 253 -14.34 0.69 -20.70
N LEU A 254 -13.42 0.35 -21.60
CA LEU A 254 -12.59 1.34 -22.32
C LEU A 254 -13.41 2.28 -23.20
N SER A 255 -14.52 1.81 -23.79
CA SER A 255 -15.38 2.65 -24.64
C SER A 255 -16.00 3.83 -23.88
N ALA A 256 -16.07 3.75 -22.55
CA ALA A 256 -16.55 4.83 -21.68
C ALA A 256 -15.44 5.82 -21.27
N VAL A 257 -14.17 5.55 -21.59
CA VAL A 257 -13.02 6.40 -21.25
C VAL A 257 -12.78 7.41 -22.36
N THR A 258 -13.50 8.54 -22.32
CA THR A 258 -13.37 9.61 -23.32
C THR A 258 -12.66 10.86 -22.80
N ASP A 259 -12.48 10.97 -21.48
CA ASP A 259 -11.80 12.09 -20.84
C ASP A 259 -10.33 11.71 -20.58
N PRO A 260 -9.34 12.38 -21.19
CA PRO A 260 -7.94 12.10 -20.92
C PRO A 260 -7.54 12.35 -19.45
N THR A 261 -8.21 13.27 -18.75
CA THR A 261 -7.88 13.61 -17.35
C THR A 261 -8.32 12.51 -16.36
N ALA A 262 -9.23 11.62 -16.78
CA ALA A 262 -9.65 10.48 -15.98
C ALA A 262 -8.56 9.39 -15.88
N VAL A 263 -7.55 9.42 -16.75
CA VAL A 263 -6.49 8.42 -16.80
C VAL A 263 -5.39 8.77 -15.80
N VAL A 264 -5.25 7.93 -14.78
CA VAL A 264 -4.20 8.02 -13.77
C VAL A 264 -3.00 7.19 -14.21
N TYR A 265 -1.97 7.88 -14.69
CA TYR A 265 -0.65 7.31 -14.97
C TYR A 265 0.28 7.44 -13.77
N SER A 266 0.99 6.37 -13.42
CA SER A 266 2.04 6.43 -12.39
C SER A 266 3.15 5.44 -12.66
N ARG A 267 4.41 5.92 -12.66
CA ARG A 267 5.60 5.09 -12.70
C ARG A 267 5.64 4.16 -11.47
N ILE A 268 6.05 2.92 -11.69
CA ILE A 268 6.30 1.96 -10.63
C ILE A 268 7.77 2.07 -10.27
N SER A 269 8.03 2.45 -9.02
CA SER A 269 9.35 2.42 -8.42
C SER A 269 9.32 1.49 -7.20
N GLN A 270 10.48 1.01 -6.80
CA GLN A 270 10.63 0.15 -5.64
C GLN A 270 11.81 0.59 -4.77
N VAL A 271 11.76 0.26 -3.48
CA VAL A 271 12.86 0.42 -2.52
C VAL A 271 12.83 -0.72 -1.52
N THR A 272 13.98 -1.34 -1.29
CA THR A 272 14.18 -2.36 -0.25
C THR A 272 15.28 -1.88 0.69
N VAL A 273 14.96 -1.50 1.93
CA VAL A 273 15.98 -1.18 2.95
C VAL A 273 16.48 -2.46 3.60
N GLU A 274 17.79 -2.72 3.49
CA GLU A 274 18.45 -3.93 4.01
C GLU A 274 19.05 -3.74 5.42
N GLU A 275 19.44 -2.52 5.80
CA GLU A 275 19.85 -2.13 7.16
C GLU A 275 18.67 -2.17 8.12
N PRO A 276 18.89 -2.25 9.45
CA PRO A 276 17.84 -2.13 10.46
C PRO A 276 16.75 -1.11 10.10
N TRP A 277 15.49 -1.40 10.42
CA TRP A 277 14.40 -0.45 10.13
C TRP A 277 14.26 0.59 11.23
N HIS A 278 15.18 0.61 12.19
CA HIS A 278 15.28 1.66 13.16
C HIS A 278 16.75 1.97 13.49
N VAL A 279 16.99 3.23 13.86
CA VAL A 279 18.23 3.70 14.47
C VAL A 279 17.83 4.47 15.72
N GLY A 280 18.25 3.97 16.89
CA GLY A 280 17.77 4.51 18.15
C GLY A 280 16.24 4.45 18.24
N ARG A 281 15.61 5.62 18.38
CA ARG A 281 14.16 5.83 18.53
C ARG A 281 13.49 6.36 17.27
N VAL A 282 14.15 6.23 16.12
CA VAL A 282 13.59 6.56 14.80
C VAL A 282 13.41 5.28 14.00
N ALA A 283 12.19 5.02 13.52
CA ALA A 283 11.86 3.83 12.74
C ALA A 283 11.31 4.18 11.34
N LEU A 284 11.49 3.30 10.37
CA LEU A 284 10.96 3.38 9.00
C LEU A 284 9.98 2.23 8.76
N ALA A 285 8.76 2.53 8.35
CA ALA A 285 7.71 1.53 8.12
C ALA A 285 6.94 1.79 6.82
N GLY A 286 6.21 0.77 6.33
CA GLY A 286 5.55 0.83 5.03
C GLY A 286 6.53 1.14 3.88
N ASP A 287 6.07 1.94 2.91
CA ASP A 287 6.86 2.32 1.73
C ASP A 287 8.16 3.10 2.06
N ALA A 288 8.29 3.64 3.28
CA ALA A 288 9.54 4.24 3.72
C ALA A 288 10.67 3.19 3.83
N ALA A 289 10.34 1.93 4.16
CA ALA A 289 11.30 0.84 4.30
C ALA A 289 11.20 -0.23 3.19
N HIS A 290 10.01 -0.49 2.66
CA HIS A 290 9.76 -1.66 1.80
C HIS A 290 8.73 -1.42 0.67
N ALA A 291 8.88 -0.32 -0.05
CA ALA A 291 8.04 -0.03 -1.22
C ALA A 291 8.20 -1.10 -2.31
N SER A 292 7.14 -1.87 -2.54
CA SER A 292 7.10 -2.97 -3.52
C SER A 292 6.34 -2.61 -4.80
N THR A 293 6.53 -3.40 -5.84
CA THR A 293 5.68 -3.34 -7.03
C THR A 293 4.26 -3.84 -6.69
N PRO A 294 3.22 -3.42 -7.44
CA PRO A 294 1.82 -3.63 -7.05
C PRO A 294 1.28 -5.04 -7.32
N HIS A 295 2.09 -5.95 -7.88
CA HIS A 295 1.63 -7.24 -8.43
C HIS A 295 0.90 -8.14 -7.43
N LEU A 296 1.28 -8.09 -6.15
CA LEU A 296 0.63 -8.87 -5.10
C LEU A 296 -0.54 -8.12 -4.43
N ALA A 297 -0.74 -6.84 -4.73
CA ALA A 297 -1.67 -5.95 -4.04
C ALA A 297 -1.45 -5.89 -2.51
N GLN A 298 -0.18 -5.93 -2.07
CA GLN A 298 0.18 -6.05 -0.65
C GLN A 298 0.86 -4.82 -0.04
N GLY A 299 1.23 -3.79 -0.80
CA GLY A 299 1.97 -2.63 -0.24
C GLY A 299 1.24 -1.96 0.94
N ALA A 300 -0.02 -1.57 0.73
CA ALA A 300 -0.85 -1.01 1.80
C ALA A 300 -1.12 -2.00 2.94
N ALA A 301 -1.27 -3.30 2.61
CA ALA A 301 -1.48 -4.36 3.60
C ALA A 301 -0.26 -4.52 4.52
N MET A 302 0.96 -4.49 3.97
CA MET A 302 2.20 -4.54 4.74
C MET A 302 2.35 -3.31 5.64
N ALA A 303 1.99 -2.12 5.15
CA ALA A 303 2.05 -0.89 5.93
C ALA A 303 1.10 -0.92 7.15
N VAL A 304 -0.12 -1.44 7.01
CA VAL A 304 -1.05 -1.54 8.15
C VAL A 304 -0.70 -2.69 9.10
N GLU A 305 -0.13 -3.80 8.59
CA GLU A 305 0.43 -4.82 9.46
C GLU A 305 1.61 -4.27 10.29
N ASP A 306 2.51 -3.49 9.69
CA ASP A 306 3.60 -2.84 10.42
C ASP A 306 3.08 -1.96 11.55
N ALA A 307 2.04 -1.18 11.26
CA ALA A 307 1.41 -0.28 12.23
C ALA A 307 0.85 -1.04 13.44
N LEU A 308 0.06 -2.09 13.19
CA LEU A 308 -0.54 -2.88 14.28
C LEU A 308 0.53 -3.60 15.10
N VAL A 309 1.48 -4.27 14.43
CA VAL A 309 2.54 -5.02 15.11
C VAL A 309 3.47 -4.09 15.89
N LEU A 310 3.72 -2.87 15.42
CA LEU A 310 4.52 -1.89 16.17
C LEU A 310 3.80 -1.48 17.46
N ALA A 311 2.50 -1.20 17.39
CA ALA A 311 1.71 -0.87 18.56
C ALA A 311 1.69 -2.03 19.59
N GLU A 312 1.52 -3.28 19.13
CA GLU A 312 1.60 -4.46 20.00
C GLU A 312 2.98 -4.66 20.65
N SER A 313 4.05 -4.43 19.89
CA SER A 313 5.42 -4.55 20.40
C SER A 313 5.72 -3.48 21.45
N LEU A 314 5.19 -2.27 21.30
CA LEU A 314 5.33 -1.18 22.29
C LEU A 314 4.59 -1.49 23.59
N ASP A 315 3.43 -2.16 23.54
CA ASP A 315 2.71 -2.61 24.73
C ASP A 315 3.46 -3.71 25.50
N SER A 316 4.13 -4.59 24.74
CA SER A 316 4.69 -5.84 25.27
C SER A 316 6.13 -5.70 25.77
N ALA A 317 6.89 -4.75 25.22
CA ALA A 317 8.31 -4.58 25.52
C ALA A 317 8.54 -3.58 26.68
N PRO A 318 9.62 -3.74 27.46
CA PRO A 318 9.92 -2.86 28.59
C PRO A 318 10.47 -1.50 28.17
N THR A 319 10.99 -1.36 26.95
CA THR A 319 11.61 -0.14 26.43
C THR A 319 11.31 0.02 24.94
N VAL A 320 11.36 1.26 24.44
CA VAL A 320 11.18 1.56 23.00
C VAL A 320 12.19 0.81 22.11
N PRO A 321 13.50 0.79 22.41
CA PRO A 321 14.44 0.00 21.59
C PRO A 321 14.10 -1.49 21.53
N ALA A 322 13.73 -2.11 22.67
CA ALA A 322 13.34 -3.51 22.69
C ALA A 322 12.03 -3.77 21.91
N ALA A 323 11.09 -2.81 21.92
CA ALA A 323 9.87 -2.88 21.11
C ALA A 323 10.19 -2.85 19.61
N LEU A 324 11.11 -1.96 19.19
CA LEU A 324 11.51 -1.81 17.80
C LEU A 324 12.23 -3.06 17.28
N GLU A 325 13.12 -3.65 18.08
CA GLU A 325 13.78 -4.92 17.74
C GLU A 325 12.76 -6.06 17.56
N ALA A 326 11.81 -6.19 18.51
CA ALA A 326 10.77 -7.21 18.44
C ALA A 326 9.82 -7.02 17.25
N TRP A 327 9.46 -5.76 16.94
CA TRP A 327 8.67 -5.38 15.78
C TRP A 327 9.39 -5.73 14.47
N GLU A 328 10.65 -5.32 14.31
CA GLU A 328 11.43 -5.59 13.11
C GLU A 328 11.57 -7.09 12.87
N LEU A 329 11.85 -7.87 13.92
CA LEU A 329 12.00 -9.32 13.84
C LEU A 329 10.73 -10.02 13.31
N ARG A 330 9.54 -9.51 13.64
CA ARG A 330 8.26 -10.01 13.13
C ARG A 330 7.99 -9.55 11.70
N ARG A 331 8.27 -8.27 11.40
CA ARG A 331 7.82 -7.62 10.16
C ARG A 331 8.75 -7.79 8.98
N ARG A 332 10.06 -7.64 9.20
CA ARG A 332 11.05 -7.63 8.13
C ARG A 332 11.01 -8.89 7.26
N PRO A 333 11.07 -10.12 7.81
CA PRO A 333 11.09 -11.32 6.96
C PRO A 333 9.85 -11.41 6.06
N ARG A 334 8.69 -11.00 6.58
CA ARG A 334 7.42 -11.05 5.85
C ARG A 334 7.36 -10.00 4.74
N ALA A 335 7.73 -8.75 5.01
CA ALA A 335 7.73 -7.72 3.97
C ALA A 335 8.80 -7.98 2.90
N MET A 336 9.99 -8.47 3.29
CA MET A 336 11.04 -8.85 2.34
C MET A 336 10.60 -10.00 1.44
N TRP A 337 9.85 -10.97 1.98
CA TRP A 337 9.26 -12.05 1.18
C TRP A 337 8.26 -11.52 0.15
N VAL A 338 7.38 -10.58 0.54
CA VAL A 338 6.45 -9.91 -0.38
C VAL A 338 7.20 -9.13 -1.47
N GLN A 339 8.26 -8.41 -1.11
CA GLN A 339 9.08 -7.68 -2.07
C GLN A 339 9.79 -8.61 -3.06
N ALA A 340 10.43 -9.68 -2.56
CA ALA A 340 11.14 -10.64 -3.39
C ALA A 340 10.20 -11.30 -4.40
N LEU A 341 9.02 -11.74 -3.96
CA LEU A 341 8.03 -12.34 -4.86
C LEU A 341 7.47 -11.31 -5.85
N SER A 342 7.17 -10.08 -5.40
CA SER A 342 6.68 -9.03 -6.30
C SER A 342 7.71 -8.67 -7.38
N ARG A 343 9.00 -8.69 -7.04
CA ARG A 343 10.11 -8.50 -7.99
C ARG A 343 10.23 -9.67 -8.96
N ALA A 344 10.10 -10.90 -8.48
CA ALA A 344 10.14 -12.10 -9.32
C ALA A 344 9.00 -12.11 -10.35
N VAL A 345 7.76 -11.79 -9.92
CA VAL A 345 6.60 -11.65 -10.81
C VAL A 345 6.84 -10.56 -11.85
N LEU A 346 7.33 -9.39 -11.42
CA LEU A 346 7.66 -8.31 -12.33
C LEU A 346 8.67 -8.77 -13.40
N LYS A 347 9.78 -9.41 -13.00
CA LYS A 347 10.80 -9.92 -13.94
C LYS A 347 10.21 -10.91 -14.95
N GLN A 348 9.36 -11.83 -14.49
CA GLN A 348 8.67 -12.77 -15.36
C GLN A 348 7.80 -12.06 -16.41
N GLU A 349 7.09 -11.00 -16.00
CA GLU A 349 6.26 -10.18 -16.88
C GLU A 349 7.09 -9.39 -17.90
N MET A 350 8.27 -8.87 -17.52
CA MET A 350 9.16 -8.24 -18.51
C MET A 350 9.88 -9.22 -19.44
N GLY A 351 9.86 -10.52 -19.12
CA GLY A 351 10.77 -11.47 -19.75
C GLY A 351 12.24 -11.27 -19.36
N ALA A 352 12.50 -10.63 -18.22
CA ALA A 352 13.83 -10.52 -17.64
C ALA A 352 14.26 -11.84 -16.97
N PRO A 353 15.56 -12.17 -16.95
CA PRO A 353 16.05 -13.38 -16.30
C PRO A 353 15.80 -13.34 -14.79
N THR A 354 15.34 -14.47 -14.25
CA THR A 354 15.11 -14.72 -12.83
C THR A 354 16.28 -15.50 -12.21
N THR A 355 16.49 -15.34 -10.91
CA THR A 355 17.41 -16.18 -10.14
C THR A 355 16.74 -17.50 -9.71
N PRO A 356 17.50 -18.52 -9.29
CA PRO A 356 16.90 -19.77 -8.77
C PRO A 356 15.95 -19.56 -7.58
N ASP A 357 16.24 -18.59 -6.71
CA ASP A 357 15.39 -18.24 -5.58
C ASP A 357 14.09 -17.56 -6.06
N GLU A 358 14.18 -16.67 -7.06
CA GLU A 358 13.02 -16.06 -7.70
C GLU A 358 12.16 -17.12 -8.41
N ASP A 359 12.76 -18.09 -9.09
CA ASP A 359 12.02 -19.22 -9.70
C ASP A 359 11.29 -20.07 -8.66
N ALA A 360 11.89 -20.26 -7.48
CA ALA A 360 11.24 -20.96 -6.38
C ALA A 360 10.04 -20.15 -5.84
N LEU A 361 10.18 -18.83 -5.73
CA LEU A 361 9.08 -17.93 -5.36
C LEU A 361 7.95 -17.94 -6.40
N LEU A 362 8.29 -17.94 -7.69
CA LEU A 362 7.29 -17.96 -8.77
C LEU A 362 6.42 -19.23 -8.77
N LYS A 363 6.90 -20.35 -8.22
CA LYS A 363 6.07 -21.56 -8.01
C LYS A 363 4.95 -21.34 -6.99
N VAL A 364 5.11 -20.40 -6.06
CA VAL A 364 4.03 -19.99 -5.15
C VAL A 364 3.00 -19.18 -5.94
N GLY A 365 3.47 -18.23 -6.75
CA GLY A 365 2.64 -17.37 -7.59
C GLY A 365 1.71 -16.46 -6.77
N ILE A 366 0.92 -15.65 -7.48
CA ILE A 366 -0.02 -14.69 -6.85
C ILE A 366 -1.07 -15.42 -5.97
N PRO A 367 -1.74 -16.51 -6.42
CA PRO A 367 -2.72 -17.20 -5.60
C PRO A 367 -2.13 -17.87 -4.36
N GLY A 368 -0.94 -18.47 -4.47
CA GLY A 368 -0.25 -19.06 -3.33
C GLY A 368 0.20 -18.00 -2.33
N ALA A 369 0.54 -16.81 -2.80
CA ALA A 369 0.93 -15.71 -1.93
C ALA A 369 -0.23 -15.21 -1.07
N ALA A 370 -1.43 -15.09 -1.64
CA ALA A 370 -2.62 -14.79 -0.85
C ALA A 370 -2.81 -15.79 0.30
N HIS A 371 -2.60 -17.09 0.05
CA HIS A 371 -2.71 -18.14 1.07
C HIS A 371 -1.60 -18.09 2.12
N ALA A 372 -0.37 -17.77 1.71
CA ALA A 372 0.73 -17.58 2.65
C ALA A 372 0.51 -16.38 3.57
N LEU A 373 -0.11 -15.31 3.05
CA LEU A 373 -0.35 -14.07 3.75
C LEU A 373 -1.62 -14.06 4.60
N ALA A 374 -2.57 -14.98 4.36
CA ALA A 374 -3.73 -15.22 5.23
C ALA A 374 -3.37 -15.95 6.56
N LYS A 375 -2.11 -15.89 6.99
CA LYS A 375 -1.59 -16.45 8.24
C LYS A 375 -1.22 -15.32 9.21
N PRO A 376 -1.20 -15.59 10.53
CA PRO A 376 -0.77 -14.62 11.55
C PRO A 376 0.59 -13.99 11.24
N TYR A 377 0.77 -12.75 11.70
CA TYR A 377 1.91 -11.87 11.38
C TYR A 377 2.45 -11.10 12.58
#